data_AF-A0A1W9RIZ5-F1
#
_entry.id   AF-A0A1W9RIZ5-F1
#
_cell.length_a   1.000
_cell.length_b   1.000
_cell.length_c   1.000
_cell.angle_alpha   90.00
_cell.angle_beta   90.00
_cell.angle_gamma   90.00
#
_symmetry.space_group_name_H-M   'P 1'
#
loop_
_entity.id
_entity.type
_entity.pdbx_description
1 polymer ?
#
loop_
_entity_poly.entity_id
_entity_poly.type
_entity_poly.pdbx_seq_one_letter_code
_entity_poly.pdbx_strand_id
1 'polypeptide(L)'
;MDTAMNKNRKKINSFFKFWVIALLYFIFSLEAALIAQTSNGVGKYGASFLQVSSSARQVAMGDAFSGLADDINLMRYNIGALGFIRKSTLGLNYHKWIDDTQQGSIGLAMPIGFAVFGVDLIYFNEGEVTEYLADFVPTGAVVSSNDVAMSFGAGFQKQLFGMSAAFGGAAKIVRQTLAGHSATALGMDLGILLKKGRFSFGGTIQNFSITKLRFSDKESSLPETYRGGIGYNTKIGKNFRLNLATDIAWLVDQKMRIYSGGEVIIGDIIALRGGYKFHDFEVNRWAAGMGIYIPMKWLSGSKARIDYSYSPIDILGGSTHRLSMVFEFRSLGPDIGVDQSRIDEMTEELRKELEAAKKARAETEKAEQRAKELAQLMADRLNQVQQIAKESKGKIEVHTQTPTDSVWLTMRINFDFDKSNIRPDEYETMHRIAQILNTYPGTKVHISGHTDFIGTEEYNIRLSHRRVDSVMTFLNKKEGVDLNRFYYPVGYGKQKPIASNETPEGRFKNRRVDFVIYTTDNALPIPEGSAIKTVKMYDDSTVQIICNGKVKFEHKFLTNPDRIVIDFPNIFMLTTEKTIRLNSSIFLRARLGYHPDKKFSRIVLDLKTPINYLIAAKDHIIYVRVK
;
A
#
# COMPACT_ATOMS: atom_id res chain seq x y z
N MET A 1 51.36 -62.65 7.76
CA MET A 1 50.51 -62.55 8.98
C MET A 1 50.47 -61.11 9.54
N ASP A 2 51.53 -60.33 9.44
CA ASP A 2 51.61 -58.96 10.00
C ASP A 2 50.67 -57.90 9.41
N THR A 3 50.29 -58.03 8.14
CA THR A 3 49.36 -57.11 7.48
C THR A 3 47.91 -57.25 7.96
N ALA A 4 47.50 -58.42 8.44
CA ALA A 4 46.18 -58.64 9.03
C ALA A 4 46.09 -58.11 10.47
N MET A 5 47.14 -58.30 11.27
CA MET A 5 47.21 -57.77 12.65
C MET A 5 47.25 -56.24 12.70
N ASN A 6 47.93 -55.59 11.75
CA ASN A 6 48.03 -54.12 11.72
C ASN A 6 46.71 -53.44 11.31
N LYS A 7 45.92 -54.09 10.45
CA LYS A 7 44.57 -53.63 10.06
C LYS A 7 43.55 -53.75 11.20
N ASN A 8 43.65 -54.81 12.01
CA ASN A 8 42.86 -54.98 13.23
C ASN A 8 43.25 -53.99 14.33
N ARG A 9 44.54 -53.72 14.56
CA ARG A 9 44.99 -52.68 15.51
C ARG A 9 44.48 -51.28 15.16
N LYS A 10 44.47 -50.89 13.88
CA LYS A 10 43.92 -49.58 13.45
C LYS A 10 42.39 -49.47 13.63
N LYS A 11 41.64 -50.56 13.38
CA LYS A 11 40.18 -50.60 13.65
C LYS A 11 39.88 -50.50 15.16
N ILE A 12 40.60 -51.27 15.99
CA ILE A 12 40.46 -51.25 17.45
C ILE A 12 40.80 -49.86 18.02
N ASN A 13 41.87 -49.22 17.55
CA ASN A 13 42.22 -47.86 17.97
C ASN A 13 41.19 -46.79 17.57
N SER A 14 40.52 -46.95 16.42
CA SER A 14 39.47 -46.00 16.00
C SER A 14 38.20 -46.16 16.82
N PHE A 15 37.83 -47.40 17.17
CA PHE A 15 36.67 -47.71 17.99
C PHE A 15 36.88 -47.29 19.45
N PHE A 16 38.07 -47.53 20.01
CA PHE A 16 38.42 -47.11 21.36
C PHE A 16 38.43 -45.57 21.49
N LYS A 17 38.99 -44.85 20.51
CA LYS A 17 38.95 -43.38 20.48
C LYS A 17 37.53 -42.81 20.44
N PHE A 18 36.61 -43.48 19.75
CA PHE A 18 35.20 -43.08 19.73
C PHE A 18 34.58 -43.12 21.14
N TRP A 19 34.75 -44.23 21.86
CA TRP A 19 34.20 -44.38 23.21
C TRP A 19 34.83 -43.43 24.23
N VAL A 20 36.13 -43.17 24.14
CA VAL A 20 36.80 -42.20 25.02
C VAL A 20 36.27 -40.78 24.79
N ILE A 21 36.09 -40.36 23.53
CA ILE A 21 35.53 -39.04 23.21
C ILE A 21 34.07 -38.94 23.66
N ALA A 22 33.27 -39.99 23.44
CA ALA A 22 31.87 -40.03 23.88
C ALA A 22 31.75 -39.98 25.41
N LEU A 23 32.60 -40.71 26.14
CA LEU A 23 32.62 -40.74 27.60
C LEU A 23 33.05 -39.39 28.19
N LEU A 24 34.12 -38.78 27.67
CA LEU A 24 34.57 -37.46 28.13
C LEU A 24 33.52 -36.37 27.87
N TYR A 25 32.83 -36.43 26.72
CA TYR A 25 31.73 -35.53 26.41
C TYR A 25 30.54 -35.72 27.37
N PHE A 26 30.19 -36.97 27.68
CA PHE A 26 29.13 -37.31 28.62
C PHE A 26 29.43 -36.75 30.03
N ILE A 27 30.66 -36.95 30.53
CA ILE A 27 31.11 -36.43 31.83
C ILE A 27 31.03 -34.90 31.88
N PHE A 28 31.50 -34.21 30.83
CA PHE A 28 31.45 -32.75 30.77
C PHE A 28 30.00 -32.21 30.73
N SER A 29 29.09 -32.91 30.06
CA SER A 29 27.67 -32.53 30.02
C SER A 29 26.95 -32.73 31.37
N LEU A 30 27.44 -33.63 32.22
CA LEU A 30 26.90 -33.91 33.56
C LEU A 30 27.23 -32.81 34.57
N GLU A 31 28.43 -32.23 34.53
CA GLU A 31 28.80 -31.11 35.43
C GLU A 31 27.97 -29.85 35.15
N ALA A 32 27.67 -29.57 33.88
CA ALA A 32 26.80 -28.45 33.49
C ALA A 32 25.37 -28.58 34.04
N ALA A 33 24.93 -29.80 34.38
CA ALA A 33 23.61 -30.07 34.94
C ALA A 33 23.48 -29.71 36.43
N LEU A 34 24.58 -29.51 37.17
CA LEU A 34 24.57 -29.30 38.63
C LEU A 34 24.34 -27.84 39.08
N ILE A 35 24.25 -26.87 38.17
CA ILE A 35 24.39 -25.43 38.49
C ILE A 35 23.06 -24.63 38.57
N ALA A 36 21.87 -25.19 38.29
CA ALA A 36 20.65 -24.37 38.13
C ALA A 36 19.45 -24.69 39.07
N GLN A 37 18.82 -23.65 39.64
CA GLN A 37 17.65 -23.68 40.55
C GLN A 37 16.29 -23.44 39.82
N THR A 38 15.15 -23.30 40.53
CA THR A 38 13.72 -23.24 40.04
C THR A 38 13.21 -21.94 39.34
N SER A 39 12.39 -22.04 38.28
CA SER A 39 11.96 -20.93 37.37
C SER A 39 10.69 -20.16 37.80
N ASN A 40 10.66 -18.82 37.61
CA ASN A 40 9.56 -17.92 38.00
C ASN A 40 8.80 -17.26 36.81
N GLY A 41 9.00 -17.68 35.54
CA GLY A 41 8.64 -16.89 34.35
C GLY A 41 7.87 -17.58 33.21
N VAL A 42 7.16 -18.69 33.46
CA VAL A 42 6.40 -19.40 32.42
C VAL A 42 5.17 -18.58 31.99
N GLY A 43 4.94 -18.42 30.67
CA GLY A 43 3.72 -17.82 30.12
C GLY A 43 3.70 -16.30 29.87
N LYS A 44 4.86 -15.61 29.86
CA LYS A 44 4.93 -14.14 29.67
C LYS A 44 4.95 -13.65 28.21
N TYR A 45 5.31 -14.50 27.25
CA TYR A 45 5.52 -14.11 25.85
C TYR A 45 4.36 -14.54 24.94
N GLY A 46 4.03 -13.68 23.97
CA GLY A 46 3.18 -14.02 22.84
C GLY A 46 3.97 -14.82 21.81
N ALA A 47 3.28 -15.40 20.83
CA ALA A 47 3.89 -16.24 19.79
C ALA A 47 4.82 -17.34 20.36
N SER A 48 4.37 -18.05 21.40
CA SER A 48 5.11 -19.14 22.05
C SER A 48 5.50 -20.27 21.09
N PHE A 49 4.76 -20.45 19.98
CA PHE A 49 5.06 -21.42 18.93
C PHE A 49 6.48 -21.24 18.31
N LEU A 50 7.07 -20.04 18.42
CA LEU A 50 8.44 -19.77 17.98
C LEU A 50 9.52 -20.50 18.81
N GLN A 51 9.17 -20.97 20.00
CA GLN A 51 10.05 -21.77 20.85
C GLN A 51 9.99 -23.26 20.48
N VAL A 52 8.92 -23.70 19.82
CA VAL A 52 8.72 -25.10 19.44
C VAL A 52 9.46 -25.39 18.13
N SER A 53 10.34 -26.39 18.16
CA SER A 53 11.02 -26.85 16.96
C SER A 53 10.16 -27.81 16.15
N SER A 54 9.96 -27.49 14.87
CA SER A 54 9.31 -28.37 13.90
C SER A 54 10.27 -29.37 13.26
N SER A 55 11.59 -29.20 13.43
CA SER A 55 12.61 -29.90 12.65
C SER A 55 13.14 -31.17 13.33
N ALA A 56 13.07 -32.30 12.62
CA ALA A 56 13.36 -33.62 13.17
C ALA A 56 14.83 -33.79 13.57
N ARG A 57 15.77 -33.35 12.72
CA ARG A 57 17.21 -33.45 13.00
C ARG A 57 17.60 -32.68 14.26
N GLN A 58 17.17 -31.43 14.38
CA GLN A 58 17.53 -30.56 15.50
C GLN A 58 16.92 -31.05 16.81
N VAL A 59 15.64 -31.46 16.79
CA VAL A 59 15.00 -32.06 17.97
C VAL A 59 15.72 -33.34 18.40
N ALA A 60 16.09 -34.23 17.47
CA ALA A 60 16.86 -35.43 17.79
C ALA A 60 18.27 -35.15 18.34
N MET A 61 18.79 -33.93 18.14
CA MET A 61 20.03 -33.42 18.71
C MET A 61 19.78 -32.65 20.02
N GLY A 62 18.58 -32.76 20.61
CA GLY A 62 18.21 -32.07 21.84
C GLY A 62 18.16 -30.54 21.68
N ASP A 63 17.93 -30.03 20.47
CA ASP A 63 18.01 -28.59 20.12
C ASP A 63 19.39 -27.94 20.24
N ALA A 64 20.46 -28.75 20.41
CA ALA A 64 21.84 -28.28 20.35
C ALA A 64 22.28 -28.14 18.88
N PHE A 65 22.11 -26.95 18.31
CA PHE A 65 22.36 -26.74 16.88
C PHE A 65 23.01 -25.41 16.52
N SER A 66 23.05 -24.43 17.43
CA SER A 66 23.58 -23.07 17.18
C SER A 66 25.07 -23.10 16.80
N GLY A 67 25.83 -24.05 17.35
CA GLY A 67 27.23 -24.28 17.01
C GLY A 67 27.46 -25.10 15.72
N LEU A 68 26.50 -25.92 15.28
CA LEU A 68 26.60 -26.69 14.03
C LEU A 68 26.05 -25.92 12.83
N ALA A 69 24.76 -25.56 12.92
CA ALA A 69 24.00 -24.70 12.01
C ALA A 69 24.36 -24.88 10.52
N ASP A 70 24.36 -26.13 10.07
CA ASP A 70 24.90 -26.55 8.76
C ASP A 70 23.82 -26.92 7.72
N ASP A 71 22.53 -26.68 8.02
CA ASP A 71 21.41 -26.83 7.10
C ASP A 71 20.43 -25.66 7.20
N ILE A 72 19.41 -25.63 6.33
CA ILE A 72 18.44 -24.54 6.23
C ILE A 72 17.67 -24.24 7.54
N ASN A 73 17.55 -25.21 8.45
CA ASN A 73 16.90 -24.95 9.74
C ASN A 73 17.74 -23.99 10.61
N LEU A 74 18.98 -23.66 10.22
CA LEU A 74 19.79 -22.60 10.84
C LEU A 74 19.05 -21.26 10.99
N MET A 75 18.06 -20.99 10.12
CA MET A 75 17.23 -19.77 10.17
C MET A 75 16.53 -19.60 11.53
N ARG A 76 16.37 -20.69 12.30
CA ARG A 76 15.70 -20.72 13.61
C ARG A 76 16.62 -20.99 14.79
N TYR A 77 17.90 -21.22 14.54
CA TYR A 77 18.87 -21.56 15.58
C TYR A 77 20.04 -20.60 15.58
N ASN A 78 20.67 -20.38 14.42
CA ASN A 78 21.74 -19.41 14.27
C ASN A 78 21.81 -18.91 12.82
N ILE A 79 21.16 -17.77 12.56
CA ILE A 79 21.13 -17.13 11.25
C ILE A 79 22.52 -16.74 10.75
N GLY A 80 23.50 -16.60 11.66
CA GLY A 80 24.89 -16.32 11.33
C GLY A 80 25.51 -17.34 10.38
N ALA A 81 25.08 -18.59 10.50
CA ALA A 81 25.60 -19.67 9.69
C ALA A 81 25.11 -19.65 8.23
N LEU A 82 24.12 -18.80 7.89
CA LEU A 82 23.59 -18.67 6.54
C LEU A 82 24.70 -18.37 5.52
N GLY A 83 25.69 -17.56 5.91
CA GLY A 83 26.86 -17.25 5.09
C GLY A 83 27.76 -18.46 4.76
N PHE A 84 27.58 -19.62 5.40
CA PHE A 84 28.29 -20.86 5.07
C PHE A 84 27.52 -21.78 4.12
N ILE A 85 26.25 -21.50 3.82
CA ILE A 85 25.51 -22.27 2.82
C ILE A 85 26.14 -22.02 1.43
N ARG A 86 26.37 -23.10 0.68
CA ARG A 86 27.04 -23.07 -0.64
C ARG A 86 26.16 -23.50 -1.79
N LYS A 87 24.99 -24.03 -1.46
CA LYS A 87 24.08 -24.67 -2.39
C LYS A 87 22.70 -24.13 -2.11
N SER A 88 21.88 -24.02 -3.15
CA SER A 88 20.48 -23.71 -2.94
C SER A 88 19.87 -24.87 -2.14
N THR A 89 19.18 -24.57 -1.05
CA THR A 89 18.66 -25.58 -0.13
C THR A 89 17.21 -25.30 0.18
N LEU A 90 16.35 -26.30 0.02
CA LEU A 90 14.95 -26.27 0.43
C LEU A 90 14.77 -27.21 1.62
N GLY A 91 14.15 -26.74 2.70
CA GLY A 91 13.79 -27.53 3.86
C GLY A 91 12.28 -27.53 4.05
N LEU A 92 11.73 -28.69 4.36
CA LEU A 92 10.33 -28.90 4.70
C LEU A 92 10.29 -29.63 6.03
N ASN A 93 9.50 -29.15 6.98
CA ASN A 93 9.33 -29.82 8.27
C ASN A 93 7.85 -29.89 8.61
N TYR A 94 7.42 -30.99 9.22
CA TYR A 94 6.04 -31.15 9.69
C TYR A 94 6.01 -32.05 10.92
N HIS A 95 5.15 -31.69 11.87
CA HIS A 95 4.75 -32.59 12.95
C HIS A 95 3.36 -32.28 13.48
N LYS A 96 2.73 -33.31 14.03
CA LYS A 96 1.59 -33.17 14.93
C LYS A 96 2.10 -33.20 16.36
N TRP A 97 1.59 -32.31 17.20
CA TRP A 97 1.99 -32.19 18.59
C TRP A 97 0.80 -32.49 19.50
N ILE A 98 0.76 -31.93 20.71
CA ILE A 98 -0.29 -32.19 21.71
C ILE A 98 -1.67 -31.72 21.22
N ASP A 99 -2.74 -32.38 21.66
CA ASP A 99 -4.14 -31.91 21.52
C ASP A 99 -4.49 -31.43 20.09
N ASP A 100 -4.21 -32.28 19.09
CA ASP A 100 -4.39 -32.04 17.65
C ASP A 100 -3.64 -30.85 17.02
N THR A 101 -2.80 -30.15 17.79
CA THR A 101 -1.98 -29.05 17.28
C THR A 101 -1.00 -29.52 16.21
N GLN A 102 -0.75 -28.69 15.22
CA GLN A 102 0.11 -29.02 14.07
C GLN A 102 1.08 -27.90 13.80
N GLN A 103 2.32 -28.24 13.50
CA GLN A 103 3.31 -27.25 13.08
C GLN A 103 4.01 -27.70 11.79
N GLY A 104 4.08 -26.78 10.84
CA GLY A 104 4.76 -26.96 9.57
C GLY A 104 5.78 -25.85 9.31
N SER A 105 6.78 -26.15 8.49
CA SER A 105 7.65 -25.12 7.97
C SER A 105 8.28 -25.40 6.63
N ILE A 106 8.60 -24.31 5.94
CA ILE A 106 9.30 -24.27 4.66
C ILE A 106 10.45 -23.27 4.78
N GLY A 107 11.67 -23.72 4.52
CA GLY A 107 12.86 -22.87 4.47
C GLY A 107 13.53 -22.95 3.12
N LEU A 108 14.02 -21.84 2.59
CA LEU A 108 14.78 -21.77 1.35
C LEU A 108 16.05 -20.93 1.57
N ALA A 109 17.21 -21.44 1.21
CA ALA A 109 18.45 -20.66 1.12
C ALA A 109 18.95 -20.66 -0.32
N MET A 110 19.37 -19.49 -0.80
CA MET A 110 19.89 -19.27 -2.14
C MET A 110 21.20 -18.48 -2.06
N PRO A 111 22.35 -19.11 -2.40
CA PRO A 111 23.61 -18.39 -2.54
C PRO A 111 23.60 -17.55 -3.82
N ILE A 112 23.82 -16.24 -3.72
CA ILE A 112 23.86 -15.31 -4.85
C ILE A 112 25.11 -14.42 -4.71
N GLY A 113 26.10 -14.64 -5.57
CA GLY A 113 27.33 -13.85 -5.59
C GLY A 113 28.09 -13.90 -4.27
N PHE A 114 28.16 -12.76 -3.57
CA PHE A 114 28.91 -12.59 -2.32
C PHE A 114 28.09 -12.87 -1.05
N ALA A 115 26.79 -13.13 -1.18
CA ALA A 115 25.88 -13.33 -0.06
C ALA A 115 25.01 -14.57 -0.25
N VAL A 116 24.36 -14.99 0.84
CA VAL A 116 23.34 -16.03 0.84
C VAL A 116 22.06 -15.43 1.38
N PHE A 117 20.98 -15.55 0.62
CA PHE A 117 19.66 -15.12 1.04
C PHE A 117 18.86 -16.31 1.56
N GLY A 118 18.10 -16.10 2.62
CA GLY A 118 17.28 -17.10 3.27
C GLY A 118 15.83 -16.64 3.42
N VAL A 119 14.88 -17.52 3.24
CA VAL A 119 13.47 -17.31 3.57
C VAL A 119 13.03 -18.48 4.44
N ASP A 120 12.36 -18.21 5.55
CA ASP A 120 11.76 -19.23 6.41
C ASP A 120 10.31 -18.87 6.72
N LEU A 121 9.41 -19.83 6.52
CA LEU A 121 7.99 -19.73 6.83
C LEU A 121 7.65 -20.82 7.84
N ILE A 122 7.05 -20.43 8.96
CA ILE A 122 6.51 -21.33 9.97
C ILE A 122 5.01 -21.09 10.09
N TYR A 123 4.28 -22.19 10.21
CA TYR A 123 2.85 -22.19 10.47
C TYR A 123 2.58 -23.10 11.67
N PHE A 124 1.76 -22.61 12.59
CA PHE A 124 1.29 -23.35 13.75
C PHE A 124 -0.23 -23.26 13.79
N ASN A 125 -0.89 -24.41 13.89
CA ASN A 125 -2.33 -24.54 14.01
C ASN A 125 -2.61 -25.12 15.40
N GLU A 126 -3.38 -24.41 16.19
CA GLU A 126 -3.80 -24.84 17.53
C GLU A 126 -5.01 -25.80 17.48
N GLY A 127 -5.59 -26.01 16.30
CA GLY A 127 -6.78 -26.83 16.13
C GLY A 127 -8.07 -26.02 16.33
N GLU A 128 -9.17 -26.76 16.45
CA GLU A 128 -10.51 -26.23 16.63
C GLU A 128 -10.91 -26.34 18.11
N VAL A 129 -11.22 -25.20 18.73
CA VAL A 129 -11.69 -25.13 20.11
C VAL A 129 -13.20 -24.93 20.09
N THR A 130 -13.94 -25.83 20.74
CA THR A 130 -15.38 -25.66 20.94
C THR A 130 -15.60 -24.55 21.97
N GLU A 131 -16.42 -23.57 21.63
CA GLU A 131 -16.77 -22.51 22.56
C GLU A 131 -17.79 -23.02 23.59
N TYR A 132 -17.56 -22.68 24.87
CA TYR A 132 -18.43 -23.04 25.98
C TYR A 132 -18.95 -21.77 26.67
N LEU A 133 -20.21 -21.81 27.10
CA LEU A 133 -20.80 -20.81 27.99
C LEU A 133 -20.15 -20.90 29.39
N ALA A 134 -20.39 -19.89 30.23
CA ALA A 134 -19.83 -19.81 31.58
C ALA A 134 -20.26 -20.98 32.51
N ASP A 135 -21.32 -21.70 32.15
CA ASP A 135 -21.82 -22.92 32.81
C ASP A 135 -21.30 -24.21 32.16
N PHE A 136 -20.29 -24.13 31.29
CA PHE A 136 -19.67 -25.24 30.58
C PHE A 136 -20.60 -25.98 29.60
N VAL A 137 -21.65 -25.32 29.11
CA VAL A 137 -22.48 -25.82 28.01
C VAL A 137 -21.86 -25.40 26.66
N PRO A 138 -21.62 -26.32 25.71
CA PRO A 138 -21.05 -25.97 24.41
C PRO A 138 -22.04 -25.08 23.62
N THR A 139 -21.56 -23.98 23.04
CA THR A 139 -22.38 -23.04 22.25
C THR A 139 -22.71 -23.59 20.86
N GLY A 140 -21.97 -24.60 20.41
CA GLY A 140 -21.99 -25.10 19.03
C GLY A 140 -21.14 -24.28 18.06
N ALA A 141 -20.55 -23.17 18.50
CA ALA A 141 -19.55 -22.44 17.73
C ALA A 141 -18.17 -23.08 17.92
N VAL A 142 -17.41 -23.13 16.83
CA VAL A 142 -16.03 -23.61 16.81
C VAL A 142 -15.13 -22.44 16.45
N VAL A 143 -14.08 -22.24 17.23
CA VAL A 143 -13.11 -21.17 16.99
C VAL A 143 -11.74 -21.80 16.75
N SER A 144 -11.08 -21.42 15.66
CA SER A 144 -9.72 -21.87 15.35
C SER A 144 -8.70 -20.79 15.67
N SER A 145 -7.54 -21.19 16.18
CA SER A 145 -6.39 -20.31 16.39
C SER A 145 -5.22 -20.76 15.52
N ASN A 146 -4.57 -19.80 14.86
CA ASN A 146 -3.48 -20.08 13.94
C ASN A 146 -2.43 -18.97 13.90
N ASP A 147 -1.19 -19.39 13.87
CA ASP A 147 -0.04 -18.52 13.97
C ASP A 147 0.90 -18.73 12.78
N VAL A 148 1.44 -17.64 12.28
CA VAL A 148 2.37 -17.61 11.15
C VAL A 148 3.55 -16.73 11.51
N ALA A 149 4.76 -17.19 11.21
CA ALA A 149 5.90 -16.29 11.12
C ALA A 149 6.67 -16.50 9.83
N MET A 150 7.13 -15.38 9.26
CA MET A 150 7.93 -15.35 8.05
C MET A 150 9.22 -14.58 8.34
N SER A 151 10.36 -15.12 7.94
CA SER A 151 11.68 -14.55 8.17
C SER A 151 12.45 -14.43 6.86
N PHE A 152 13.05 -13.26 6.63
CA PHE A 152 13.88 -12.96 5.47
C PHE A 152 15.29 -12.66 5.95
N GLY A 153 16.22 -13.56 5.63
CA GLY A 153 17.59 -13.53 6.09
C GLY A 153 18.60 -13.23 4.98
N ALA A 154 19.72 -12.61 5.36
CA ALA A 154 20.91 -12.50 4.54
C ALA A 154 22.14 -12.84 5.38
N GLY A 155 23.10 -13.54 4.77
CA GLY A 155 24.34 -13.89 5.43
C GLY A 155 25.53 -13.87 4.48
N PHE A 156 26.70 -13.60 5.01
CA PHE A 156 27.96 -13.61 4.27
C PHE A 156 29.05 -14.23 5.12
N GLN A 157 30.17 -14.59 4.49
CA GLN A 157 31.32 -15.14 5.19
C GLN A 157 32.57 -14.30 4.95
N LYS A 158 33.48 -14.32 5.92
CA LYS A 158 34.78 -13.66 5.86
C LYS A 158 35.81 -14.45 6.65
N GLN A 159 37.06 -14.43 6.21
CA GLN A 159 38.16 -14.97 6.99
C GLN A 159 38.59 -13.95 8.05
N LEU A 160 38.68 -14.35 9.31
CA LEU A 160 39.03 -13.48 10.45
C LEU A 160 39.96 -14.22 11.41
N PHE A 161 41.15 -13.68 11.70
CA PHE A 161 42.14 -14.26 12.64
C PHE A 161 42.44 -15.76 12.42
N GLY A 162 42.52 -16.19 11.15
CA GLY A 162 42.74 -17.60 10.79
C GLY A 162 41.52 -18.51 11.00
N MET A 163 40.36 -17.96 11.32
CA MET A 163 39.07 -18.64 11.41
C MET A 163 38.20 -18.25 10.22
N SER A 164 37.35 -19.18 9.78
CA SER A 164 36.26 -18.83 8.87
C SER A 164 35.10 -18.33 9.71
N ALA A 165 34.67 -17.09 9.48
CA ALA A 165 33.55 -16.46 10.17
C ALA A 165 32.38 -16.28 9.21
N ALA A 166 31.17 -16.59 9.64
CA ALA A 166 29.94 -16.23 8.95
C ALA A 166 29.08 -15.33 9.84
N PHE A 167 28.47 -14.35 9.21
CA PHE A 167 27.58 -13.37 9.82
C PHE A 167 26.25 -13.42 9.09
N GLY A 168 25.18 -13.16 9.82
CA GLY A 168 23.84 -13.17 9.25
C GLY A 168 22.86 -12.41 10.11
N GLY A 169 21.82 -11.92 9.46
CA GLY A 169 20.68 -11.29 10.10
C GLY A 169 19.40 -11.58 9.33
N ALA A 170 18.27 -11.55 10.02
CA ALA A 170 16.96 -11.73 9.42
C ALA A 170 15.94 -10.76 10.00
N ALA A 171 15.07 -10.24 9.14
CA ALA A 171 13.85 -9.55 9.54
C ALA A 171 12.70 -10.56 9.62
N LYS A 172 11.86 -10.45 10.65
CA LYS A 172 10.79 -11.40 10.96
C LYS A 172 9.46 -10.69 11.09
N ILE A 173 8.42 -11.27 10.51
CA ILE A 173 7.02 -10.84 10.66
C ILE A 173 6.28 -12.00 11.32
N VAL A 174 5.62 -11.72 12.44
CA VAL A 174 4.88 -12.70 13.23
C VAL A 174 3.43 -12.26 13.31
N ARG A 175 2.50 -13.12 12.90
CA ARG A 175 1.06 -12.93 13.07
C ARG A 175 0.54 -14.04 13.95
N GLN A 176 -0.13 -13.67 15.03
CA GLN A 176 -0.79 -14.60 15.95
C GLN A 176 -2.29 -14.36 15.91
N THR A 177 -3.07 -15.43 15.79
CA THR A 177 -4.55 -15.36 15.82
C THR A 177 -5.06 -16.18 16.98
N LEU A 178 -5.74 -15.50 17.91
CA LEU A 178 -6.33 -16.10 19.10
C LEU A 178 -7.82 -15.83 19.10
N ALA A 179 -8.62 -16.90 19.08
CA ALA A 179 -10.07 -16.81 19.13
C ALA A 179 -10.67 -15.77 18.15
N GLY A 180 -10.26 -15.82 16.88
CA GLY A 180 -10.72 -14.91 15.82
C GLY A 180 -10.08 -13.51 15.81
N HIS A 181 -9.24 -13.16 16.79
CA HIS A 181 -8.55 -11.87 16.85
C HIS A 181 -7.09 -12.03 16.42
N SER A 182 -6.60 -11.19 15.51
CA SER A 182 -5.21 -11.23 15.06
C SER A 182 -4.39 -10.06 15.59
N ALA A 183 -3.15 -10.34 15.98
CA ALA A 183 -2.12 -9.33 16.23
C ALA A 183 -0.88 -9.61 15.37
N THR A 184 -0.15 -8.56 14.99
CA THR A 184 1.08 -8.67 14.20
C THR A 184 2.23 -7.98 14.91
N ALA A 185 3.40 -8.61 14.91
CA ALA A 185 4.64 -8.07 15.44
C ALA A 185 5.78 -8.20 14.43
N LEU A 186 6.69 -7.23 14.46
CA LEU A 186 7.94 -7.26 13.73
C LEU A 186 9.07 -7.62 14.68
N GLY A 187 9.97 -8.47 14.22
CA GLY A 187 11.15 -8.87 14.96
C GLY A 187 12.39 -8.98 14.08
N MET A 188 13.52 -9.27 14.71
CA MET A 188 14.77 -9.55 14.02
C MET A 188 15.57 -10.65 14.71
N ASP A 189 16.41 -11.32 13.92
CA ASP A 189 17.41 -12.27 14.40
C ASP A 189 18.79 -11.80 13.91
N LEU A 190 19.81 -11.97 14.74
CA LEU A 190 21.21 -11.68 14.39
C LEU A 190 22.09 -12.85 14.84
N GLY A 191 23.12 -13.18 14.08
CA GLY A 191 23.98 -14.29 14.43
C GLY A 191 25.38 -14.26 13.82
N ILE A 192 26.26 -15.00 14.47
CA ILE A 192 27.62 -15.27 14.04
C ILE A 192 27.93 -16.75 14.20
N LEU A 193 28.70 -17.32 13.27
CA LEU A 193 29.28 -18.65 13.40
C LEU A 193 30.76 -18.61 13.02
N LEU A 194 31.62 -19.01 13.95
CA LEU A 194 33.06 -19.11 13.75
C LEU A 194 33.45 -20.58 13.57
N LYS A 195 34.33 -20.89 12.61
CA LYS A 195 34.84 -22.25 12.34
C LYS A 195 36.36 -22.25 12.35
N LYS A 196 36.96 -23.15 13.12
CA LYS A 196 38.42 -23.39 13.16
C LYS A 196 38.71 -24.89 13.29
N GLY A 197 39.18 -25.50 12.20
CA GLY A 197 39.46 -26.93 12.15
C GLY A 197 38.20 -27.77 12.39
N ARG A 198 38.16 -28.50 13.51
CA ARG A 198 37.04 -29.37 13.90
C ARG A 198 36.01 -28.68 14.78
N PHE A 199 36.33 -27.49 15.29
CA PHE A 199 35.48 -26.77 16.23
C PHE A 199 34.75 -25.63 15.55
N SER A 200 33.54 -25.38 16.03
CA SER A 200 32.72 -24.23 15.65
C SER A 200 32.08 -23.60 16.87
N PHE A 201 31.93 -22.28 16.83
CA PHE A 201 31.41 -21.45 17.93
C PHE A 201 30.33 -20.52 17.37
N GLY A 202 29.09 -20.73 17.80
CA GLY A 202 27.94 -19.96 17.37
C GLY A 202 27.44 -19.03 18.47
N GLY A 203 27.00 -17.84 18.08
CA GLY A 203 26.31 -16.91 18.96
C GLY A 203 25.20 -16.21 18.18
N THR A 204 24.02 -16.05 18.78
CA THR A 204 22.85 -15.51 18.07
C THR A 204 21.81 -14.96 19.04
N ILE A 205 21.15 -13.89 18.60
CA ILE A 205 19.99 -13.29 19.22
C ILE A 205 18.80 -13.63 18.32
N GLN A 206 17.76 -14.22 18.91
CA GLN A 206 16.59 -14.70 18.20
C GLN A 206 15.34 -14.00 18.70
N ASN A 207 14.40 -13.73 17.79
CA ASN A 207 13.09 -13.16 18.08
C ASN A 207 13.17 -11.81 18.83
N PHE A 208 14.21 -11.01 18.56
CA PHE A 208 14.29 -9.67 19.15
C PHE A 208 13.09 -8.85 18.66
N SER A 209 12.32 -8.29 19.59
CA SER A 209 11.05 -7.62 19.26
C SER A 209 11.30 -6.16 18.84
N ILE A 210 10.95 -5.82 17.60
CA ILE A 210 10.92 -4.42 17.13
C ILE A 210 9.59 -3.79 17.52
N THR A 211 8.50 -4.54 17.33
CA THR A 211 7.17 -4.20 17.82
C THR A 211 6.61 -5.35 18.64
N LYS A 212 5.65 -5.06 19.51
CA LYS A 212 4.98 -6.06 20.34
C LYS A 212 3.68 -6.52 19.68
N LEU A 213 3.25 -7.74 20.01
CA LEU A 213 1.90 -8.20 19.73
C LEU A 213 0.94 -7.45 20.65
N ARG A 214 -0.12 -6.88 20.08
CA ARG A 214 -1.13 -6.16 20.84
C ARG A 214 -2.50 -6.78 20.62
N PHE A 215 -3.06 -7.34 21.69
CA PHE A 215 -4.44 -7.84 21.75
C PHE A 215 -5.24 -6.91 22.66
N SER A 216 -6.10 -6.08 22.06
CA SER A 216 -6.86 -5.04 22.76
C SER A 216 -5.93 -4.11 23.57
N ASP A 217 -5.93 -4.22 24.90
CA ASP A 217 -5.13 -3.41 25.82
C ASP A 217 -3.88 -4.14 26.37
N LYS A 218 -3.66 -5.40 25.99
CA LYS A 218 -2.50 -6.18 26.43
C LYS A 218 -1.44 -6.24 25.34
N GLU A 219 -0.22 -5.86 25.71
CA GLU A 219 0.97 -6.01 24.87
C GLU A 219 1.79 -7.22 25.31
N SER A 220 2.36 -7.94 24.35
CA SER A 220 3.30 -9.02 24.61
C SER A 220 4.44 -9.02 23.61
N SER A 221 5.67 -9.17 24.11
CA SER A 221 6.86 -9.30 23.28
C SER A 221 6.98 -10.72 22.70
N LEU A 222 7.75 -10.86 21.63
CA LEU A 222 8.18 -12.15 21.11
C LEU A 222 9.14 -12.82 22.12
N PRO A 223 9.31 -14.16 22.06
CA PRO A 223 10.19 -14.90 22.96
C PRO A 223 11.66 -14.71 22.59
N GLU A 224 12.19 -13.56 23.01
CA GLU A 224 13.58 -13.16 22.76
C GLU A 224 14.56 -14.12 23.43
N THR A 225 15.41 -14.75 22.62
CA THR A 225 16.34 -15.80 23.07
C THR A 225 17.77 -15.43 22.69
N TYR A 226 18.66 -15.47 23.67
CA TYR A 226 20.11 -15.41 23.47
C TYR A 226 20.66 -16.83 23.46
N ARG A 227 21.28 -17.25 22.36
CA ARG A 227 21.89 -18.59 22.24
C ARG A 227 23.39 -18.50 21.99
N GLY A 228 24.12 -19.39 22.64
CA GLY A 228 25.54 -19.65 22.40
C GLY A 228 25.77 -21.15 22.25
N GLY A 229 26.57 -21.56 21.27
CA GLY A 229 26.74 -22.99 20.96
C GLY A 229 28.16 -23.36 20.54
N ILE A 230 28.57 -24.58 20.86
CA ILE A 230 29.82 -25.18 20.43
C ILE A 230 29.51 -26.43 19.60
N GLY A 231 30.11 -26.52 18.42
CA GLY A 231 30.06 -27.70 17.57
C GLY A 231 31.43 -28.36 17.45
N TYR A 232 31.44 -29.69 17.42
CA TYR A 232 32.62 -30.49 17.10
C TYR A 232 32.30 -31.46 15.96
N ASN A 233 32.99 -31.31 14.82
CA ASN A 233 32.83 -32.18 13.65
C ASN A 233 34.14 -32.90 13.37
N THR A 234 34.10 -34.23 13.34
CA THR A 234 35.26 -35.06 13.00
C THR A 234 34.89 -36.25 12.12
N LYS A 235 35.84 -36.69 11.29
CA LYS A 235 35.75 -37.95 10.56
C LYS A 235 36.46 -39.06 11.34
N ILE A 236 35.78 -40.19 11.54
CA ILE A 236 36.29 -41.37 12.22
C ILE A 236 36.47 -42.49 11.20
N GLY A 237 37.72 -42.74 10.81
CA GLY A 237 38.01 -43.64 9.69
C GLY A 237 37.50 -43.09 8.36
N LYS A 238 37.17 -43.99 7.42
CA LYS A 238 36.66 -43.62 6.09
C LYS A 238 35.14 -43.49 6.02
N ASN A 239 34.42 -44.13 6.94
CA ASN A 239 32.98 -44.37 6.80
C ASN A 239 32.14 -43.64 7.86
N PHE A 240 32.73 -43.03 8.88
CA PHE A 240 31.95 -42.41 9.95
C PHE A 240 32.28 -40.92 10.07
N ARG A 241 31.24 -40.13 10.27
CA ARG A 241 31.34 -38.72 10.68
C ARG A 241 30.63 -38.57 12.02
N LEU A 242 31.30 -37.95 12.96
CA LEU A 242 30.75 -37.64 14.28
C LEU A 242 30.59 -36.13 14.37
N ASN A 243 29.37 -35.69 14.67
CA ASN A 243 29.05 -34.33 15.04
C ASN A 243 28.55 -34.32 16.49
N LEU A 244 29.13 -33.47 17.32
CA LEU A 244 28.67 -33.21 18.69
C LEU A 244 28.32 -31.73 18.80
N ALA A 245 27.31 -31.40 19.58
CA ALA A 245 26.88 -30.03 19.76
C ALA A 245 26.38 -29.79 21.19
N THR A 246 26.74 -28.65 21.76
CA THR A 246 26.22 -28.21 23.04
C THR A 246 25.85 -26.73 22.93
N ASP A 247 24.63 -26.39 23.32
CA ASP A 247 24.12 -25.02 23.31
C ASP A 247 23.67 -24.61 24.71
N ILE A 248 23.81 -23.32 25.00
CA ILE A 248 23.16 -22.63 26.11
C ILE A 248 22.15 -21.66 25.48
N ALA A 249 20.92 -21.69 25.97
CA ALA A 249 19.85 -20.79 25.56
C ALA A 249 19.29 -20.04 26.75
N TRP A 250 19.34 -18.72 26.70
CA TRP A 250 18.75 -17.84 27.69
C TRP A 250 17.57 -17.11 27.06
N LEU A 251 16.37 -17.55 27.40
CA LEU A 251 15.16 -16.79 27.10
C LEU A 251 15.01 -15.70 28.16
N VAL A 252 14.73 -14.46 27.74
CA VAL A 252 14.49 -13.33 28.66
C VAL A 252 13.45 -13.75 29.71
N ASP A 253 13.57 -13.25 30.94
CA ASP A 253 12.70 -13.59 32.09
C ASP A 253 12.56 -15.07 32.46
N GLN A 254 13.35 -15.97 31.85
CA GLN A 254 13.42 -17.38 32.20
C GLN A 254 14.85 -17.80 32.54
N LYS A 255 14.97 -19.06 32.99
CA LYS A 255 16.26 -19.65 33.32
C LYS A 255 17.00 -20.11 32.08
N MET A 256 18.32 -20.10 32.19
CA MET A 256 19.19 -20.66 31.15
C MET A 256 18.92 -22.16 31.00
N ARG A 257 18.76 -22.58 29.75
CA ARG A 257 18.59 -23.98 29.34
C ARG A 257 19.87 -24.46 28.69
N ILE A 258 20.18 -25.73 28.86
CA ILE A 258 21.38 -26.35 28.27
C ILE A 258 20.95 -27.52 27.41
N TYR A 259 21.46 -27.57 26.20
CA TYR A 259 21.15 -28.58 25.20
C TYR A 259 22.40 -29.31 24.81
N SER A 260 22.31 -30.63 24.64
CA SER A 260 23.43 -31.48 24.26
C SER A 260 22.98 -32.56 23.29
N GLY A 261 23.76 -32.79 22.22
CA GLY A 261 23.38 -33.74 21.18
C GLY A 261 24.54 -34.28 20.37
N GLY A 262 24.33 -35.48 19.82
CA GLY A 262 25.31 -36.17 18.97
C GLY A 262 24.67 -36.80 17.73
N GLU A 263 25.38 -36.70 16.60
CA GLU A 263 25.02 -37.30 15.31
C GLU A 263 26.18 -38.14 14.80
N VAL A 264 25.89 -39.40 14.46
CA VAL A 264 26.82 -40.30 13.77
C VAL A 264 26.29 -40.58 12.37
N ILE A 265 27.03 -40.13 11.36
CA ILE A 265 26.72 -40.39 9.95
C ILE A 265 27.57 -41.57 9.47
N ILE A 266 26.90 -42.62 9.00
CA ILE A 266 27.45 -43.89 8.53
C ILE A 266 27.38 -43.92 7.01
N GLY A 267 28.54 -44.00 6.36
CA GLY A 267 28.68 -44.15 4.91
C GLY A 267 28.13 -42.97 4.10
N ASP A 268 27.92 -41.80 4.71
CA ASP A 268 27.19 -40.67 4.12
C ASP A 268 25.75 -41.01 3.64
N ILE A 269 25.15 -42.06 4.21
CA ILE A 269 23.82 -42.56 3.85
C ILE A 269 22.88 -42.49 5.06
N ILE A 270 23.30 -42.98 6.23
CA ILE A 270 22.44 -43.05 7.42
C ILE A 270 23.02 -42.16 8.50
N ALA A 271 22.18 -41.33 9.12
CA ALA A 271 22.53 -40.60 10.34
C ALA A 271 21.72 -41.15 11.51
N LEU A 272 22.39 -41.41 12.63
CA LEU A 272 21.77 -41.73 13.92
C LEU A 272 22.03 -40.58 14.88
N ARG A 273 20.99 -40.19 15.63
CA ARG A 273 21.02 -38.99 16.47
C ARG A 273 20.42 -39.27 17.83
N GLY A 274 20.99 -38.64 18.84
CA GLY A 274 20.46 -38.61 20.19
C GLY A 274 20.81 -37.29 20.87
N GLY A 275 19.90 -36.80 21.69
CA GLY A 275 20.09 -35.56 22.40
C GLY A 275 19.28 -35.47 23.68
N TYR A 276 19.70 -34.56 24.54
CA TYR A 276 19.16 -34.33 25.86
C TYR A 276 19.06 -32.84 26.16
N LYS A 277 17.94 -32.43 26.75
CA LYS A 277 17.66 -31.08 27.22
C LYS A 277 17.76 -31.05 28.74
N PHE A 278 18.71 -30.28 29.26
CA PHE A 278 18.87 -30.05 30.68
C PHE A 278 18.12 -28.78 31.09
N HIS A 279 17.34 -28.87 32.17
CA HIS A 279 16.58 -27.74 32.75
C HIS A 279 15.56 -27.09 31.81
N ASP A 280 15.11 -27.81 30.78
CA ASP A 280 13.96 -27.42 29.99
C ASP A 280 12.66 -27.91 30.66
N PHE A 281 11.68 -27.04 30.78
CA PHE A 281 10.34 -27.35 31.29
C PHE A 281 9.40 -27.82 30.16
N GLU A 282 9.86 -27.77 28.90
CA GLU A 282 9.18 -28.46 27.81
C GLU A 282 9.04 -29.95 28.09
N VAL A 283 8.00 -30.54 27.50
CA VAL A 283 7.46 -31.83 27.92
C VAL A 283 8.40 -33.02 27.66
N ASN A 284 9.53 -32.82 26.95
CA ASN A 284 10.39 -33.88 26.43
C ASN A 284 11.85 -33.61 26.81
N ARG A 285 12.45 -34.46 27.66
CA ARG A 285 13.85 -34.30 28.12
C ARG A 285 14.89 -34.90 27.17
N TRP A 286 14.53 -35.94 26.43
CA TRP A 286 15.42 -36.60 25.49
C TRP A 286 14.74 -36.83 24.16
N ALA A 287 15.54 -37.01 23.12
CA ALA A 287 15.04 -37.34 21.80
C ALA A 287 16.02 -38.25 21.07
N ALA A 288 15.50 -39.05 20.16
CA ALA A 288 16.27 -39.88 19.27
C ALA A 288 15.76 -39.71 17.84
N GLY A 289 16.63 -39.88 16.86
CA GLY A 289 16.24 -39.72 15.47
C GLY A 289 17.16 -40.39 14.48
N MET A 290 16.66 -40.53 13.28
CA MET A 290 17.36 -41.12 12.15
C MET A 290 17.23 -40.21 10.93
N GLY A 291 18.27 -40.18 10.09
CA GLY A 291 18.27 -39.48 8.81
C GLY A 291 18.75 -40.40 7.71
N ILE A 292 18.16 -40.28 6.52
CA ILE A 292 18.58 -40.99 5.32
C ILE A 292 18.97 -39.96 4.26
N TYR A 293 20.21 -40.04 3.78
CA TYR A 293 20.74 -39.23 2.69
C TYR A 293 20.59 -40.00 1.38
N ILE A 294 19.86 -39.40 0.45
CA ILE A 294 19.54 -39.97 -0.86
C ILE A 294 20.29 -39.13 -1.91
N PRO A 295 21.34 -39.68 -2.55
CA PRO A 295 22.00 -39.00 -3.65
C PRO A 295 21.10 -39.02 -4.90
N MET A 296 20.70 -37.85 -5.38
CA MET A 296 19.87 -37.69 -6.58
C MET A 296 20.76 -37.41 -7.79
N LYS A 297 21.46 -38.44 -8.27
CA LYS A 297 22.32 -38.33 -9.47
C LYS A 297 21.53 -37.81 -10.68
N TRP A 298 20.28 -38.24 -10.82
CA TRP A 298 19.36 -37.83 -11.89
C TRP A 298 19.02 -36.33 -11.87
N LEU A 299 19.18 -35.65 -10.73
CA LEU A 299 18.91 -34.22 -10.57
C LEU A 299 20.22 -33.44 -10.38
N SER A 300 21.11 -33.49 -11.38
CA SER A 300 22.40 -32.77 -11.38
C SER A 300 23.30 -33.06 -10.16
N GLY A 301 23.20 -34.24 -9.55
CA GLY A 301 23.95 -34.58 -8.34
C GLY A 301 23.50 -33.83 -7.08
N SER A 302 22.25 -33.38 -7.07
CA SER A 302 21.54 -32.91 -5.86
C SER A 302 21.48 -34.01 -4.80
N LYS A 303 21.19 -33.62 -3.56
CA LYS A 303 21.00 -34.56 -2.44
C LYS A 303 19.68 -34.27 -1.76
N ALA A 304 18.93 -35.31 -1.41
CA ALA A 304 17.84 -35.20 -0.47
C ALA A 304 18.22 -35.85 0.86
N ARG A 305 17.66 -35.34 1.94
CA ARG A 305 17.74 -35.93 3.27
C ARG A 305 16.34 -36.03 3.83
N ILE A 306 15.96 -37.21 4.31
CA ILE A 306 14.73 -37.42 5.05
C ILE A 306 15.12 -37.70 6.50
N ASP A 307 14.60 -36.90 7.43
CA ASP A 307 14.87 -37.03 8.86
C ASP A 307 13.58 -37.35 9.60
N TYR A 308 13.68 -38.26 10.56
CA TYR A 308 12.61 -38.60 11.50
C TYR A 308 13.13 -38.49 12.93
N SER A 309 12.29 -37.99 13.83
CA SER A 309 12.60 -37.97 15.26
C SER A 309 11.42 -38.40 16.12
N TYR A 310 11.79 -38.99 17.26
CA TYR A 310 10.93 -39.39 18.35
C TYR A 310 11.34 -38.63 19.62
N SER A 311 10.36 -38.10 20.34
CA SER A 311 10.57 -37.45 21.63
C SER A 311 9.36 -37.71 22.56
N PRO A 312 9.54 -38.32 23.74
CA PRO A 312 8.44 -38.62 24.66
C PRO A 312 7.97 -37.38 25.42
N ILE A 313 6.68 -37.33 25.72
CA ILE A 313 5.96 -36.26 26.42
C ILE A 313 5.63 -36.79 27.83
N ASP A 314 6.59 -36.72 28.75
CA ASP A 314 6.57 -37.46 30.03
C ASP A 314 5.36 -37.06 30.91
N ILE A 315 4.96 -35.78 30.88
CA ILE A 315 3.89 -35.24 31.74
C ILE A 315 2.49 -35.60 31.23
N LEU A 316 2.33 -35.88 29.93
CA LEU A 316 1.02 -36.14 29.30
C LEU A 316 0.87 -37.60 28.82
N GLY A 317 1.85 -38.47 29.12
CA GLY A 317 1.80 -39.90 28.74
C GLY A 317 1.83 -40.16 27.23
N GLY A 318 2.36 -39.23 26.45
CA GLY A 318 2.36 -39.29 24.98
C GLY A 318 3.76 -39.28 24.35
N SER A 319 3.81 -39.19 23.03
CA SER A 319 5.07 -38.96 22.31
C SER A 319 4.84 -38.12 21.06
N THR A 320 5.85 -37.37 20.65
CA THR A 320 5.84 -36.58 19.41
C THR A 320 6.72 -37.24 18.37
N HIS A 321 6.18 -37.31 17.15
CA HIS A 321 6.87 -37.79 15.97
C HIS A 321 7.03 -36.64 14.98
N ARG A 322 8.24 -36.41 14.47
CA ARG A 322 8.51 -35.33 13.50
C ARG A 322 9.11 -35.88 12.22
N LEU A 323 8.75 -35.27 11.10
CA LEU A 323 9.30 -35.58 9.78
C LEU A 323 9.89 -34.31 9.15
N SER A 324 11.07 -34.44 8.57
CA SER A 324 11.70 -33.35 7.82
C SER A 324 12.31 -33.86 6.52
N MET A 325 12.27 -33.02 5.49
CA MET A 325 12.91 -33.26 4.21
C MET A 325 13.77 -32.06 3.86
N VAL A 326 15.02 -32.29 3.46
CA VAL A 326 15.93 -31.25 3.02
C VAL A 326 16.48 -31.62 1.65
N PHE A 327 16.35 -30.72 0.68
CA PHE A 327 16.89 -30.84 -0.66
C PHE A 327 18.03 -29.84 -0.83
N GLU A 328 19.23 -30.34 -1.10
CA GLU A 328 20.38 -29.53 -1.49
C GLU A 328 20.59 -29.64 -3.00
N PHE A 329 20.33 -28.55 -3.72
CA PHE A 329 20.53 -28.46 -5.15
C PHE A 329 21.98 -28.14 -5.47
N ARG A 330 22.53 -28.75 -6.51
CA ARG A 330 23.86 -28.33 -7.00
C ARG A 330 23.78 -26.88 -7.49
N SER A 331 24.81 -26.09 -7.18
CA SER A 331 24.96 -24.74 -7.73
C SER A 331 24.84 -24.80 -9.25
N LEU A 332 23.94 -23.98 -9.81
CA LEU A 332 23.96 -23.60 -11.21
C LEU A 332 25.20 -22.73 -11.40
N GLY A 333 26.36 -23.37 -11.53
CA GLY A 333 27.63 -22.71 -11.85
C GLY A 333 27.61 -22.16 -13.29
N PRO A 334 28.56 -21.27 -13.62
CA PRO A 334 28.48 -20.40 -14.78
C PRO A 334 28.86 -21.14 -16.07
N ASP A 335 27.89 -21.80 -16.71
CA ASP A 335 27.93 -22.12 -18.14
C ASP A 335 26.84 -21.38 -18.93
N ILE A 336 26.18 -20.42 -18.29
CA ILE A 336 25.57 -19.31 -19.02
C ILE A 336 26.69 -18.27 -19.06
N GLY A 337 27.28 -18.08 -20.25
CA GLY A 337 28.21 -17.00 -20.49
C GLY A 337 27.54 -15.67 -20.17
N VAL A 338 27.72 -15.21 -18.93
CA VAL A 338 27.28 -13.89 -18.53
C VAL A 338 28.36 -12.95 -19.04
N ASP A 339 28.05 -12.36 -20.18
CA ASP A 339 28.80 -11.27 -20.76
C ASP A 339 28.99 -10.17 -19.70
N GLN A 340 30.25 -9.93 -19.31
CA GLN A 340 30.61 -8.96 -18.29
C GLN A 340 30.09 -7.56 -18.63
N SER A 341 29.99 -7.24 -19.93
CA SER A 341 29.42 -5.98 -20.41
C SER A 341 27.94 -5.82 -20.06
N ARG A 342 27.20 -6.93 -20.02
CA ARG A 342 25.77 -6.97 -19.73
C ARG A 342 25.48 -6.87 -18.23
N ILE A 343 26.42 -7.33 -17.39
CA ILE A 343 26.38 -7.08 -15.94
C ILE A 343 26.66 -5.61 -15.68
N ASP A 344 27.68 -5.03 -16.28
CA ASP A 344 28.02 -3.61 -16.08
C ASP A 344 26.87 -2.71 -16.59
N GLU A 345 26.25 -3.05 -17.73
CA GLU A 345 25.03 -2.39 -18.21
C GLU A 345 23.86 -2.54 -17.23
N MET A 346 23.55 -3.75 -16.76
CA MET A 346 22.48 -3.97 -15.77
C MET A 346 22.75 -3.28 -14.44
N THR A 347 24.01 -3.22 -14.00
CA THR A 347 24.37 -2.61 -12.72
C THR A 347 24.22 -1.09 -12.80
N GLU A 348 24.56 -0.50 -13.94
CA GLU A 348 24.39 0.92 -14.18
C GLU A 348 22.92 1.29 -14.47
N GLU A 349 22.16 0.39 -15.10
CA GLU A 349 20.72 0.52 -15.28
C GLU A 349 19.98 0.44 -13.93
N LEU A 350 20.32 -0.53 -13.09
CA LEU A 350 19.74 -0.68 -11.74
C LEU A 350 20.12 0.52 -10.83
N ARG A 351 21.33 1.06 -10.99
CA ARG A 351 21.75 2.28 -10.28
C ARG A 351 20.95 3.51 -10.73
N LYS A 352 20.70 3.64 -12.04
CA LYS A 352 19.81 4.68 -12.58
C LYS A 352 18.37 4.52 -12.09
N GLU A 353 17.86 3.30 -12.03
CA GLU A 353 16.52 3.01 -11.50
C GLU A 353 16.41 3.30 -10.01
N LEU A 354 17.44 2.97 -9.21
CA LEU A 354 17.46 3.25 -7.77
C LEU A 354 17.50 4.76 -7.48
N GLU A 355 18.29 5.53 -8.24
CA GLU A 355 18.32 6.99 -8.13
C GLU A 355 17.01 7.62 -8.62
N ALA A 356 16.41 7.08 -9.69
CA ALA A 356 15.08 7.48 -10.14
C ALA A 356 13.99 7.18 -9.09
N ALA A 357 14.05 6.03 -8.43
CA ALA A 357 13.12 5.64 -7.37
C ALA A 357 13.29 6.50 -6.11
N LYS A 358 14.52 6.83 -5.71
CA LYS A 358 14.78 7.78 -4.61
C LYS A 358 14.26 9.17 -4.93
N LYS A 359 14.48 9.64 -6.16
CA LYS A 359 13.98 10.94 -6.62
C LYS A 359 12.45 10.97 -6.64
N ALA A 360 11.82 9.91 -7.15
CA ALA A 360 10.37 9.74 -7.12
C ALA A 360 9.83 9.74 -5.68
N ARG A 361 10.50 9.04 -4.75
CA ARG A 361 10.11 9.03 -3.34
C ARG A 361 10.21 10.40 -2.68
N ALA A 362 11.30 11.13 -2.91
CA ALA A 362 11.47 12.49 -2.41
C ALA A 362 10.45 13.47 -3.02
N GLU A 363 10.07 13.27 -4.29
CA GLU A 363 9.00 14.02 -4.94
C GLU A 363 7.62 13.68 -4.34
N THR A 364 7.35 12.41 -4.02
CA THR A 364 6.10 12.01 -3.34
C THR A 364 6.00 12.56 -1.92
N GLU A 365 7.09 12.57 -1.14
CA GLU A 365 7.09 13.14 0.21
C GLU A 365 6.87 14.66 0.17
N LYS A 366 7.48 15.36 -0.79
CA LYS A 366 7.22 16.79 -1.05
C LYS A 366 5.79 17.04 -1.51
N ALA A 367 5.23 16.15 -2.34
CA ALA A 367 3.84 16.26 -2.79
C ALA A 367 2.86 16.04 -1.63
N GLU A 368 3.15 15.10 -0.72
CA GLU A 368 2.34 14.86 0.47
C GLU A 368 2.38 16.03 1.44
N GLN A 369 3.55 16.64 1.66
CA GLN A 369 3.67 17.87 2.46
C GLN A 369 2.88 19.03 1.84
N ARG A 370 3.02 19.27 0.53
CA ARG A 370 2.22 20.29 -0.18
C ARG A 370 0.72 20.01 -0.10
N ALA A 371 0.31 18.74 -0.15
CA ALA A 371 -1.09 18.35 -0.02
C ALA A 371 -1.63 18.64 1.39
N LYS A 372 -0.85 18.40 2.44
CA LYS A 372 -1.20 18.72 3.82
C LYS A 372 -1.28 20.24 4.06
N GLU A 373 -0.32 21.01 3.55
CA GLU A 373 -0.33 22.47 3.61
C GLU A 373 -1.55 23.06 2.86
N LEU A 374 -1.85 22.52 1.67
CA LEU A 374 -3.02 22.92 0.90
C LEU A 374 -4.33 22.58 1.62
N ALA A 375 -4.43 21.40 2.23
CA ALA A 375 -5.60 20.99 3.00
C ALA A 375 -5.84 21.91 4.20
N GLN A 376 -4.78 22.28 4.93
CA GLN A 376 -4.88 23.23 6.03
C GLN A 376 -5.32 24.62 5.55
N LEU A 377 -4.71 25.13 4.47
CA LEU A 377 -5.09 26.39 3.86
C LEU A 377 -6.56 26.39 3.41
N MET A 378 -7.04 25.28 2.84
CA MET A 378 -8.45 25.14 2.44
C MET A 378 -9.40 25.19 3.65
N ALA A 379 -9.04 24.53 4.76
CA ALA A 379 -9.81 24.56 5.99
C ALA A 379 -9.89 25.99 6.58
N ASP A 380 -8.77 26.71 6.61
CA ASP A 380 -8.70 28.08 7.11
C ASP A 380 -9.57 29.03 6.27
N ARG A 381 -9.51 28.91 4.93
CA ARG A 381 -10.35 29.68 4.02
C ARG A 381 -11.84 29.39 4.22
N LEU A 382 -12.21 28.12 4.39
CA LEU A 382 -13.60 27.74 4.63
C LEU A 382 -14.15 28.35 5.93
N ASN A 383 -13.35 28.34 7.00
CA ASN A 383 -13.70 28.97 8.28
C ASN A 383 -13.95 30.48 8.12
N GLN A 384 -13.07 31.17 7.39
CA GLN A 384 -13.24 32.60 7.11
C GLN A 384 -14.54 32.89 6.36
N VAL A 385 -14.88 32.06 5.36
CA VAL A 385 -16.11 32.24 4.56
C VAL A 385 -17.36 31.96 5.37
N GLN A 386 -17.35 30.96 6.24
CA GLN A 386 -18.46 30.69 7.15
C GLN A 386 -18.71 31.85 8.11
N GLN A 387 -17.67 32.54 8.55
CA GLN A 387 -17.81 33.75 9.37
C GLN A 387 -18.46 34.89 8.58
N ILE A 388 -17.98 35.18 7.36
CA ILE A 388 -18.56 36.20 6.48
C ILE A 388 -20.04 35.87 6.17
N ALA A 389 -20.36 34.60 5.95
CA ALA A 389 -21.72 34.15 5.68
C ALA A 389 -22.68 34.40 6.86
N LYS A 390 -22.25 34.14 8.10
CA LYS A 390 -23.06 34.42 9.30
C LYS A 390 -23.42 35.90 9.44
N GLU A 391 -22.49 36.78 9.09
CA GLU A 391 -22.68 38.24 9.17
C GLU A 391 -23.55 38.80 8.04
N SER A 392 -23.77 38.03 6.96
CA SER A 392 -24.45 38.47 5.74
C SER A 392 -25.99 38.47 5.80
N LYS A 393 -26.60 38.15 6.94
CA LYS A 393 -28.07 38.09 7.14
C LYS A 393 -28.79 37.24 6.07
N GLY A 394 -28.19 36.11 5.66
CA GLY A 394 -28.78 35.18 4.69
C GLY A 394 -28.60 35.57 3.23
N LYS A 395 -27.77 36.58 2.92
CA LYS A 395 -27.39 36.93 1.54
C LYS A 395 -26.30 36.02 0.97
N ILE A 396 -25.55 35.33 1.85
CA ILE A 396 -24.50 34.38 1.51
C ILE A 396 -24.82 33.06 2.18
N GLU A 397 -25.04 32.03 1.38
CA GLU A 397 -25.36 30.67 1.81
C GLU A 397 -24.19 29.74 1.46
N VAL A 398 -23.73 28.96 2.45
CA VAL A 398 -22.68 27.96 2.29
C VAL A 398 -23.34 26.60 2.19
N HIS A 399 -23.09 25.86 1.11
CA HIS A 399 -23.63 24.53 0.90
C HIS A 399 -22.51 23.49 0.87
N THR A 400 -22.71 22.37 1.53
CA THR A 400 -21.79 21.22 1.56
C THR A 400 -22.52 19.97 1.06
N GLN A 401 -21.95 19.25 0.09
CA GLN A 401 -22.43 17.93 -0.33
C GLN A 401 -21.47 16.82 0.13
N THR A 402 -22.03 15.85 0.86
CA THR A 402 -21.42 14.53 1.10
C THR A 402 -21.94 13.56 0.03
N PRO A 403 -21.11 12.68 -0.56
CA PRO A 403 -19.74 12.29 -0.20
C PRO A 403 -18.63 13.00 -1.00
N THR A 404 -18.95 14.03 -1.78
CA THR A 404 -17.99 14.68 -2.71
C THR A 404 -17.16 15.81 -2.11
N ASP A 405 -17.36 16.16 -0.83
CA ASP A 405 -16.76 17.31 -0.12
C ASP A 405 -16.78 18.62 -0.92
N SER A 406 -17.71 18.74 -1.86
CA SER A 406 -17.84 19.91 -2.72
C SER A 406 -18.57 20.99 -1.94
N VAL A 407 -17.86 22.08 -1.65
CA VAL A 407 -18.46 23.28 -1.09
C VAL A 407 -18.74 24.28 -2.20
N TRP A 408 -19.98 24.76 -2.26
CA TRP A 408 -20.33 25.89 -3.12
C TRP A 408 -21.06 26.95 -2.33
N LEU A 409 -20.90 28.19 -2.78
CA LEU A 409 -21.42 29.37 -2.10
C LEU A 409 -22.41 30.05 -3.02
N THR A 410 -23.62 30.29 -2.51
CA THR A 410 -24.63 31.09 -3.20
C THR A 410 -24.66 32.47 -2.56
N MET A 411 -24.33 33.50 -3.32
CA MET A 411 -24.36 34.89 -2.85
C MET A 411 -25.39 35.67 -3.65
N ARG A 412 -26.06 36.64 -3.02
CA ARG A 412 -27.20 37.33 -3.63
C ARG A 412 -27.20 38.81 -3.34
N ILE A 413 -27.58 39.59 -4.35
CA ILE A 413 -27.92 41.01 -4.19
C ILE A 413 -29.27 41.30 -4.85
N ASN A 414 -30.01 42.28 -4.33
CA ASN A 414 -31.33 42.63 -4.83
C ASN A 414 -31.35 44.01 -5.52
N PHE A 415 -32.34 44.21 -6.39
CA PHE A 415 -32.50 45.43 -7.19
C PHE A 415 -33.90 46.01 -7.05
N ASP A 416 -33.97 47.33 -7.17
CA ASP A 416 -35.25 48.04 -7.26
C ASP A 416 -35.97 47.70 -8.56
N PHE A 417 -37.28 47.96 -8.57
CA PHE A 417 -38.11 47.74 -9.74
C PHE A 417 -37.58 48.52 -10.94
N ASP A 418 -37.47 47.85 -12.08
CA ASP A 418 -36.98 48.43 -13.34
C ASP A 418 -35.57 49.07 -13.30
N LYS A 419 -34.78 48.76 -12.27
CA LYS A 419 -33.43 49.31 -12.09
C LYS A 419 -32.34 48.25 -12.27
N SER A 420 -31.18 48.70 -12.76
CA SER A 420 -29.94 47.93 -12.81
C SER A 420 -28.79 48.54 -12.00
N ASN A 421 -28.97 49.73 -11.41
CA ASN A 421 -28.00 50.28 -10.47
C ASN A 421 -28.04 49.51 -9.15
N ILE A 422 -26.87 49.28 -8.56
CA ILE A 422 -26.72 48.64 -7.25
C ILE A 422 -27.29 49.59 -6.18
N ARG A 423 -28.08 49.05 -5.26
CA ARG A 423 -28.69 49.82 -4.17
C ARG A 423 -27.62 50.15 -3.11
N PRO A 424 -27.65 51.33 -2.46
CA PRO A 424 -26.65 51.69 -1.46
C PRO A 424 -26.54 50.71 -0.28
N ASP A 425 -27.65 50.09 0.12
CA ASP A 425 -27.68 49.08 1.19
C ASP A 425 -27.07 47.74 0.77
N GLU A 426 -26.86 47.49 -0.53
CA GLU A 426 -26.18 46.30 -1.03
C GLU A 426 -24.65 46.49 -1.12
N TYR A 427 -24.11 47.69 -0.89
CA TYR A 427 -22.67 47.92 -0.96
C TYR A 427 -21.87 47.10 0.06
N GLU A 428 -22.39 46.93 1.27
CA GLU A 428 -21.77 46.09 2.29
C GLU A 428 -21.74 44.61 1.85
N THR A 429 -22.83 44.12 1.26
CA THR A 429 -22.90 42.77 0.69
C THR A 429 -21.93 42.61 -0.47
N MET A 430 -21.81 43.62 -1.35
CA MET A 430 -20.85 43.64 -2.45
C MET A 430 -19.40 43.57 -1.97
N HIS A 431 -19.06 44.28 -0.88
CA HIS A 431 -17.74 44.21 -0.27
C HIS A 431 -17.45 42.81 0.31
N ARG A 432 -18.41 42.19 1.02
CA ARG A 432 -18.29 40.81 1.51
C ARG A 432 -18.12 39.80 0.38
N ILE A 433 -18.86 39.96 -0.71
CA ILE A 433 -18.72 39.13 -1.92
C ILE A 433 -17.29 39.26 -2.45
N ALA A 434 -16.75 40.49 -2.56
CA ALA A 434 -15.39 40.69 -3.00
C ALA A 434 -14.35 40.04 -2.07
N GLN A 435 -14.53 40.13 -0.74
CA GLN A 435 -13.67 39.44 0.23
C GLN A 435 -13.63 37.92 -0.02
N ILE A 436 -14.80 37.28 -0.17
CA ILE A 436 -14.89 35.84 -0.48
C ILE A 436 -14.21 35.51 -1.80
N LEU A 437 -14.45 36.33 -2.83
CA LEU A 437 -13.81 36.15 -4.13
C LEU A 437 -12.29 36.27 -4.01
N ASN A 438 -11.77 37.17 -3.17
CA ASN A 438 -10.33 37.36 -2.94
C ASN A 438 -9.71 36.25 -2.07
N THR A 439 -10.49 35.60 -1.20
CA THR A 439 -10.07 34.39 -0.47
C THR A 439 -9.84 33.21 -1.42
N TYR A 440 -10.54 33.15 -2.55
CA TYR A 440 -10.39 32.13 -3.59
C TYR A 440 -10.00 32.71 -4.96
N PRO A 441 -8.78 33.23 -5.13
CA PRO A 441 -8.39 33.99 -6.33
C PRO A 441 -8.41 33.15 -7.63
N GLY A 442 -8.20 31.84 -7.54
CA GLY A 442 -8.23 30.91 -8.68
C GLY A 442 -9.64 30.46 -9.11
N THR A 443 -10.64 30.68 -8.27
CA THR A 443 -11.99 30.16 -8.51
C THR A 443 -12.74 30.97 -9.56
N LYS A 444 -13.35 30.26 -10.52
CA LYS A 444 -14.30 30.81 -11.48
C LYS A 444 -15.66 31.06 -10.81
N VAL A 445 -16.32 32.12 -11.24
CA VAL A 445 -17.56 32.62 -10.64
C VAL A 445 -18.67 32.56 -11.68
N HIS A 446 -19.71 31.77 -11.43
CA HIS A 446 -20.93 31.89 -12.22
C HIS A 446 -21.77 33.03 -11.65
N ILE A 447 -22.20 33.94 -12.52
CA ILE A 447 -23.04 35.08 -12.15
C ILE A 447 -24.30 35.07 -13.01
N SER A 448 -25.46 35.20 -12.37
CA SER A 448 -26.74 35.15 -13.05
C SER A 448 -27.69 36.26 -12.60
N GLY A 449 -28.26 36.98 -13.57
CA GLY A 449 -29.22 38.04 -13.34
C GLY A 449 -30.64 37.58 -13.55
N HIS A 450 -31.55 38.10 -12.73
CA HIS A 450 -32.97 37.76 -12.76
C HIS A 450 -33.85 39.00 -12.59
N THR A 451 -35.08 38.93 -13.08
CA THR A 451 -36.13 39.97 -12.93
C THR A 451 -37.36 39.38 -12.25
N ASP A 452 -38.30 40.26 -11.89
CA ASP A 452 -39.68 39.80 -11.64
C ASP A 452 -40.41 39.56 -12.97
N PHE A 453 -41.68 39.16 -12.90
CA PHE A 453 -42.44 38.79 -14.09
C PHE A 453 -42.91 39.96 -14.97
N ILE A 454 -42.80 41.20 -14.48
CA ILE A 454 -43.40 42.38 -15.11
C ILE A 454 -42.57 42.79 -16.33
N GLY A 455 -43.25 43.10 -17.44
CA GLY A 455 -42.61 43.47 -18.71
C GLY A 455 -42.43 42.30 -19.68
N THR A 456 -42.03 42.65 -20.91
CA THR A 456 -41.81 41.67 -21.98
C THR A 456 -40.61 40.78 -21.68
N GLU A 457 -40.60 39.57 -22.26
CA GLU A 457 -39.49 38.63 -22.06
C GLU A 457 -38.15 39.23 -22.53
N GLU A 458 -38.15 39.84 -23.72
CA GLU A 458 -36.99 40.49 -24.31
C GLU A 458 -36.44 41.63 -23.44
N TYR A 459 -37.34 42.43 -22.88
CA TYR A 459 -36.97 43.51 -21.95
C TYR A 459 -36.30 42.94 -20.69
N ASN A 460 -36.88 41.91 -20.10
CA ASN A 460 -36.39 41.29 -18.88
C ASN A 460 -35.04 40.57 -19.07
N ILE A 461 -34.82 39.94 -20.23
CA ILE A 461 -33.50 39.38 -20.59
C ILE A 461 -32.44 40.49 -20.64
N ARG A 462 -32.74 41.63 -21.29
CA ARG A 462 -31.81 42.77 -21.30
C ARG A 462 -31.60 43.40 -19.93
N LEU A 463 -32.66 43.57 -19.14
CA LEU A 463 -32.57 44.16 -17.81
C LEU A 463 -31.73 43.28 -16.86
N SER A 464 -31.98 41.96 -16.85
CA SER A 464 -31.18 41.02 -16.07
C SER A 464 -29.72 41.00 -16.51
N HIS A 465 -29.43 41.11 -17.82
CA HIS A 465 -28.04 41.22 -18.30
C HIS A 465 -27.36 42.52 -17.83
N ARG A 466 -28.04 43.67 -17.94
CA ARG A 466 -27.53 44.96 -17.42
C ARG A 466 -27.23 44.92 -15.93
N ARG A 467 -28.03 44.19 -15.15
CA ARG A 467 -27.75 43.97 -13.72
C ARG A 467 -26.45 43.21 -13.52
N VAL A 468 -26.24 42.11 -14.24
CA VAL A 468 -24.99 41.35 -14.21
C VAL A 468 -23.79 42.25 -14.58
N ASP A 469 -23.92 43.06 -15.63
CA ASP A 469 -22.86 43.99 -16.06
C ASP A 469 -22.56 45.07 -15.01
N SER A 470 -23.59 45.62 -14.36
CA SER A 470 -23.43 46.63 -13.30
C SER A 470 -22.67 46.07 -12.11
N VAL A 471 -22.96 44.81 -11.76
CA VAL A 471 -22.31 44.07 -10.68
C VAL A 471 -20.85 43.76 -10.98
N MET A 472 -20.58 43.18 -12.16
CA MET A 472 -19.21 42.90 -12.60
C MET A 472 -18.38 44.19 -12.68
N THR A 473 -18.98 45.28 -13.17
CA THR A 473 -18.34 46.59 -13.24
C THR A 473 -18.01 47.13 -11.86
N PHE A 474 -18.92 46.97 -10.89
CA PHE A 474 -18.68 47.38 -9.50
C PHE A 474 -17.53 46.58 -8.89
N LEU A 475 -17.58 45.25 -8.95
CA LEU A 475 -16.54 44.38 -8.37
C LEU A 475 -15.17 44.64 -8.98
N ASN A 476 -15.10 44.90 -10.29
CA ASN A 476 -13.84 45.25 -10.94
C ASN A 476 -13.35 46.65 -10.51
N LYS A 477 -14.18 47.68 -10.68
CA LYS A 477 -13.75 49.08 -10.48
C LYS A 477 -13.58 49.50 -9.02
N LYS A 478 -14.35 48.90 -8.10
CA LYS A 478 -14.36 49.28 -6.68
C LYS A 478 -13.62 48.30 -5.79
N GLU A 479 -13.65 47.01 -6.12
CA GLU A 479 -13.10 45.96 -5.27
C GLU A 479 -11.90 45.22 -5.90
N GLY A 480 -11.50 45.58 -7.13
CA GLY A 480 -10.33 45.03 -7.80
C GLY A 480 -10.47 43.58 -8.28
N VAL A 481 -11.69 43.06 -8.41
CA VAL A 481 -11.93 41.68 -8.87
C VAL A 481 -11.76 41.57 -10.39
N ASP A 482 -10.84 40.73 -10.84
CA ASP A 482 -10.61 40.48 -12.27
C ASP A 482 -11.88 39.95 -12.96
N LEU A 483 -12.28 40.60 -14.06
CA LEU A 483 -13.42 40.22 -14.89
C LEU A 483 -13.28 38.82 -15.51
N ASN A 484 -12.05 38.34 -15.73
CA ASN A 484 -11.79 37.00 -16.30
C ASN A 484 -12.23 35.85 -15.37
N ARG A 485 -12.59 36.18 -14.13
CA ARG A 485 -13.12 35.22 -13.16
C ARG A 485 -14.58 34.88 -13.39
N PHE A 486 -15.36 35.77 -14.01
CA PHE A 486 -16.78 35.53 -14.26
C PHE A 486 -16.96 34.57 -15.44
N TYR A 487 -17.29 33.33 -15.12
CA TYR A 487 -17.49 32.26 -16.08
C TYR A 487 -18.93 32.27 -16.59
N TYR A 488 -19.07 32.61 -17.88
CA TYR A 488 -20.34 32.68 -18.60
C TYR A 488 -21.43 33.44 -17.83
N PRO A 489 -21.32 34.78 -17.72
CA PRO A 489 -22.38 35.61 -17.15
C PRO A 489 -23.67 35.51 -17.98
N VAL A 490 -24.79 35.22 -17.32
CA VAL A 490 -26.11 35.01 -17.95
C VAL A 490 -27.19 35.90 -17.33
N GLY A 491 -28.02 36.53 -18.16
CA GLY A 491 -29.28 37.13 -17.72
C GLY A 491 -30.44 36.20 -18.06
N TYR A 492 -31.12 35.64 -17.06
CA TYR A 492 -32.25 34.71 -17.27
C TYR A 492 -33.60 35.43 -17.39
N GLY A 493 -33.65 36.75 -17.24
CA GLY A 493 -34.91 37.50 -17.20
C GLY A 493 -35.81 36.96 -16.09
N LYS A 494 -37.06 36.64 -16.44
CA LYS A 494 -38.08 36.16 -15.50
C LYS A 494 -38.19 34.64 -15.40
N GLN A 495 -37.30 33.89 -16.05
CA GLN A 495 -37.42 32.45 -16.25
C GLN A 495 -37.10 31.61 -15.00
N LYS A 496 -36.34 32.16 -14.03
CA LYS A 496 -35.90 31.44 -12.81
C LYS A 496 -36.34 32.19 -11.53
N PRO A 497 -37.65 32.25 -11.23
CA PRO A 497 -38.15 32.85 -9.99
C PRO A 497 -37.78 31.98 -8.78
N ILE A 498 -37.46 32.62 -7.66
CA ILE A 498 -37.18 31.96 -6.37
C ILE A 498 -38.28 32.21 -5.32
N ALA A 499 -39.22 33.09 -5.64
CA ALA A 499 -40.37 33.43 -4.81
C ALA A 499 -41.59 33.74 -5.69
N SER A 500 -42.78 33.75 -5.08
CA SER A 500 -44.02 34.07 -5.80
C SER A 500 -43.94 35.45 -6.45
N ASN A 501 -44.39 35.56 -7.69
CA ASN A 501 -44.49 36.84 -8.39
C ASN A 501 -45.77 37.61 -8.06
N GLU A 502 -46.69 36.98 -7.33
CA GLU A 502 -47.99 37.54 -6.95
C GLU A 502 -47.83 38.59 -5.85
N THR A 503 -46.87 38.41 -4.93
CA THR A 503 -46.64 39.33 -3.82
C THR A 503 -45.51 40.35 -4.11
N PRO A 504 -45.62 41.60 -3.62
CA PRO A 504 -44.54 42.59 -3.73
C PRO A 504 -43.20 42.09 -3.18
N GLU A 505 -43.24 41.37 -2.06
CA GLU A 505 -42.06 40.82 -1.37
C GLU A 505 -41.40 39.73 -2.22
N GLY A 506 -42.20 38.85 -2.81
CA GLY A 506 -41.69 37.80 -3.69
C GLY A 506 -41.11 38.35 -4.99
N ARG A 507 -41.73 39.39 -5.57
CA ARG A 507 -41.13 40.13 -6.70
C ARG A 507 -39.79 40.78 -6.34
N PHE A 508 -39.68 41.38 -5.16
CA PHE A 508 -38.41 41.94 -4.69
C PHE A 508 -37.33 40.87 -4.56
N LYS A 509 -37.67 39.69 -4.01
CA LYS A 509 -36.75 38.54 -3.95
C LYS A 509 -36.31 38.09 -5.35
N ASN A 510 -37.19 38.11 -6.35
CA ASN A 510 -36.88 37.71 -7.73
C ASN A 510 -35.97 38.70 -8.47
N ARG A 511 -36.06 40.01 -8.17
CA ARG A 511 -35.18 41.04 -8.74
C ARG A 511 -33.79 40.96 -8.10
N ARG A 512 -32.93 40.10 -8.65
CA ARG A 512 -31.65 39.76 -8.03
C ARG A 512 -30.55 39.46 -9.03
N VAL A 513 -29.33 39.45 -8.52
CA VAL A 513 -28.19 38.76 -9.12
C VAL A 513 -27.69 37.73 -8.13
N ASP A 514 -27.54 36.50 -8.60
CA ASP A 514 -26.97 35.38 -7.85
C ASP A 514 -25.54 35.11 -8.33
N PHE A 515 -24.67 34.76 -7.39
CA PHE A 515 -23.32 34.28 -7.64
C PHE A 515 -23.21 32.85 -7.13
N VAL A 516 -22.55 32.00 -7.90
CA VAL A 516 -22.20 30.64 -7.49
C VAL A 516 -20.71 30.45 -7.70
N ILE A 517 -20.02 30.08 -6.62
CA ILE A 517 -18.61 29.70 -6.68
C ILE A 517 -18.43 28.31 -6.06
N TYR A 518 -17.48 27.54 -6.57
CA TYR A 518 -17.06 26.26 -6.01
C TYR A 518 -15.68 26.43 -5.39
N THR A 519 -15.50 26.00 -4.14
CA THR A 519 -14.24 26.21 -3.41
C THR A 519 -13.15 25.20 -3.81
N THR A 520 -13.50 24.19 -4.60
CA THR A 520 -12.60 23.21 -5.22
C THR A 520 -12.43 23.51 -6.72
N ASP A 521 -11.36 22.98 -7.34
CA ASP A 521 -11.08 23.09 -8.79
C ASP A 521 -12.05 22.31 -9.68
N ASN A 522 -13.32 22.25 -9.29
CA ASN A 522 -14.38 21.68 -10.10
C ASN A 522 -14.75 22.67 -11.20
N ALA A 523 -14.74 22.19 -12.44
CA ALA A 523 -15.23 22.98 -13.57
C ALA A 523 -16.72 23.31 -13.33
N LEU A 524 -17.04 24.60 -13.33
CA LEU A 524 -18.42 25.07 -13.25
C LEU A 524 -19.24 24.43 -14.38
N PRO A 525 -20.41 23.83 -14.08
CA PRO A 525 -21.28 23.36 -15.13
C PRO A 525 -21.66 24.56 -16.00
N ILE A 526 -21.56 24.37 -17.31
CA ILE A 526 -21.87 25.43 -18.27
C ILE A 526 -23.37 25.71 -18.17
N PRO A 527 -23.77 26.97 -17.89
CA PRO A 527 -25.17 27.31 -17.68
C PRO A 527 -25.98 27.11 -18.96
N GLU A 528 -27.29 26.95 -18.82
CA GLU A 528 -28.21 27.06 -19.94
C GLU A 528 -28.16 28.49 -20.49
N GLY A 529 -28.03 28.61 -21.81
CA GLY A 529 -28.02 29.88 -22.49
C GLY A 529 -29.45 30.41 -22.63
N SER A 530 -29.61 31.71 -22.39
CA SER A 530 -30.85 32.45 -22.60
C SER A 530 -30.77 33.39 -23.80
N ALA A 531 -29.56 33.66 -24.31
CA ALA A 531 -29.37 34.58 -25.42
C ALA A 531 -28.08 34.34 -26.23
N ILE A 532 -28.15 34.72 -27.51
CA ILE A 532 -27.03 34.87 -28.44
C ILE A 532 -26.38 36.24 -28.18
N LYS A 533 -25.08 36.24 -27.89
CA LYS A 533 -24.28 37.45 -27.66
C LYS A 533 -23.83 38.06 -28.97
N THR A 534 -23.17 37.27 -29.82
CA THR A 534 -22.57 37.75 -31.06
C THR A 534 -22.26 36.61 -32.02
N VAL A 535 -22.00 36.97 -33.27
CA VAL A 535 -21.52 36.06 -34.32
C VAL A 535 -20.26 36.67 -34.93
N LYS A 536 -19.21 35.87 -35.07
CA LYS A 536 -17.93 36.33 -35.62
C LYS A 536 -17.22 35.22 -36.41
N MET A 537 -16.27 35.60 -37.25
CA MET A 537 -15.36 34.65 -37.89
C MET A 537 -14.35 34.09 -36.88
N TYR A 538 -14.05 32.80 -36.99
CA TYR A 538 -12.92 32.15 -36.30
C TYR A 538 -11.72 32.01 -37.23
N ASP A 539 -11.97 31.50 -38.43
CA ASP A 539 -11.05 31.45 -39.57
C ASP A 539 -11.87 31.66 -40.85
N ASP A 540 -11.24 31.70 -42.04
CA ASP A 540 -11.93 32.01 -43.29
C ASP A 540 -13.08 31.04 -43.65
N SER A 541 -13.07 29.84 -43.08
CA SER A 541 -14.03 28.75 -43.32
C SER A 541 -14.96 28.43 -42.13
N THR A 542 -14.81 29.13 -41.00
CA THR A 542 -15.51 28.81 -39.75
C THR A 542 -16.10 30.04 -39.09
N VAL A 543 -17.42 30.01 -38.85
CA VAL A 543 -18.16 31.01 -38.07
C VAL A 543 -18.40 30.51 -36.65
N GLN A 544 -18.22 31.39 -35.66
CA GLN A 544 -18.59 31.17 -34.26
C GLN A 544 -19.84 31.96 -33.91
N ILE A 545 -20.85 31.27 -33.38
CA ILE A 545 -22.02 31.87 -32.74
C ILE A 545 -21.81 31.74 -31.23
N ILE A 546 -21.59 32.87 -30.55
CA ILE A 546 -21.31 32.91 -29.12
C ILE A 546 -22.62 33.17 -28.37
N CYS A 547 -22.99 32.23 -27.52
CA CYS A 547 -24.15 32.33 -26.63
C CYS A 547 -23.69 32.66 -25.21
N ASN A 548 -24.60 33.07 -24.34
CA ASN A 548 -24.30 33.26 -22.93
C ASN A 548 -24.27 31.94 -22.12
N GLY A 549 -24.64 30.82 -22.74
CA GLY A 549 -24.57 29.47 -22.17
C GLY A 549 -24.84 28.40 -23.24
N LYS A 550 -25.05 27.16 -22.82
CA LYS A 550 -25.44 26.04 -23.70
C LYS A 550 -26.85 26.25 -24.25
N VAL A 551 -27.00 26.21 -25.56
CA VAL A 551 -28.29 26.40 -26.22
C VAL A 551 -28.64 25.22 -27.10
N LYS A 552 -29.94 24.92 -27.20
CA LYS A 552 -30.47 24.01 -28.22
C LYS A 552 -30.68 24.79 -29.52
N PHE A 553 -30.43 24.13 -30.64
CA PHE A 553 -30.64 24.72 -31.95
C PHE A 553 -31.02 23.64 -32.97
N GLU A 554 -31.71 24.08 -34.01
CA GLU A 554 -32.03 23.31 -35.20
C GLU A 554 -31.41 24.02 -36.40
N HIS A 555 -31.10 23.28 -37.47
CA HIS A 555 -30.50 23.90 -38.63
C HIS A 555 -30.97 23.25 -39.93
N LYS A 556 -30.93 24.03 -41.00
CA LYS A 556 -31.27 23.57 -42.36
C LYS A 556 -30.42 24.30 -43.39
N PHE A 557 -30.14 23.59 -44.48
CA PHE A 557 -29.51 24.17 -45.65
C PHE A 557 -30.56 24.53 -46.68
N LEU A 558 -30.41 25.70 -47.31
CA LEU A 558 -31.24 26.16 -48.43
C LEU A 558 -30.31 26.39 -49.62
N THR A 559 -30.65 25.83 -50.78
CA THR A 559 -29.81 25.89 -52.01
C THR A 559 -30.16 27.04 -52.96
N ASN A 560 -31.20 27.83 -52.66
CA ASN A 560 -31.67 28.89 -53.56
C ASN A 560 -32.12 30.16 -52.78
N PRO A 561 -31.21 31.11 -52.53
CA PRO A 561 -29.74 31.03 -52.57
C PRO A 561 -29.15 30.20 -51.41
N ASP A 562 -27.87 29.82 -51.56
CA ASP A 562 -27.07 29.02 -50.62
C ASP A 562 -26.97 29.68 -49.24
N ARG A 563 -27.69 29.10 -48.28
CA ARG A 563 -27.80 29.63 -46.92
C ARG A 563 -27.86 28.51 -45.91
N ILE A 564 -27.12 28.71 -44.81
CA ILE A 564 -27.28 27.90 -43.60
C ILE A 564 -28.21 28.68 -42.68
N VAL A 565 -29.35 28.10 -42.35
CA VAL A 565 -30.32 28.67 -41.40
C VAL A 565 -30.23 27.89 -40.10
N ILE A 566 -30.06 28.60 -38.99
CA ILE A 566 -29.95 28.04 -37.65
C ILE A 566 -31.00 28.70 -36.76
N ASP A 567 -31.91 27.90 -36.23
CA ASP A 567 -33.00 28.31 -35.36
C ASP A 567 -32.70 27.93 -33.91
N PHE A 568 -32.96 28.86 -33.01
CA PHE A 568 -32.68 28.74 -31.58
C PHE A 568 -33.99 28.92 -30.80
N PRO A 569 -34.67 27.81 -30.44
CA PRO A 569 -35.93 27.86 -29.71
C PRO A 569 -35.75 28.50 -28.34
N ASN A 570 -36.60 29.48 -28.02
CA ASN A 570 -36.61 30.24 -26.76
C ASN A 570 -35.30 30.95 -26.39
N ILE A 571 -34.42 31.20 -27.36
CA ILE A 571 -33.18 31.97 -27.16
C ILE A 571 -33.35 33.37 -27.76
N PHE A 572 -32.89 34.39 -27.04
CA PHE A 572 -33.00 35.80 -27.44
C PHE A 572 -31.72 36.35 -28.11
N MET A 573 -31.83 37.49 -28.78
CA MET A 573 -30.69 38.23 -29.31
C MET A 573 -30.30 39.36 -28.33
N LEU A 574 -29.06 39.37 -27.83
CA LEU A 574 -28.56 40.51 -27.03
C LEU A 574 -28.03 41.65 -27.91
N THR A 575 -27.46 41.33 -29.07
CA THR A 575 -27.05 42.34 -30.03
C THR A 575 -28.27 42.98 -30.72
N THR A 576 -28.19 44.28 -30.96
CA THR A 576 -29.17 45.02 -31.77
C THR A 576 -28.87 44.93 -33.26
N GLU A 577 -27.71 44.39 -33.64
CA GLU A 577 -27.31 44.23 -35.04
C GLU A 577 -28.12 43.13 -35.73
N LYS A 578 -28.92 43.53 -36.73
CA LYS A 578 -29.69 42.60 -37.56
C LYS A 578 -28.86 41.93 -38.65
N THR A 579 -27.69 42.46 -38.97
CA THR A 579 -26.81 41.93 -40.01
C THR A 579 -25.36 42.22 -39.69
N ILE A 580 -24.54 41.17 -39.66
CA ILE A 580 -23.11 41.21 -39.39
C ILE A 580 -22.38 40.83 -40.68
N ARG A 581 -21.52 41.71 -41.20
CA ARG A 581 -20.67 41.38 -42.35
C ARG A 581 -19.53 40.48 -41.88
N LEU A 582 -19.35 39.35 -42.55
CA LEU A 582 -18.37 38.34 -42.16
C LEU A 582 -17.07 38.43 -42.97
N ASN A 583 -17.10 39.10 -44.13
CA ASN A 583 -15.92 39.46 -44.94
C ASN A 583 -14.94 38.29 -45.20
N SER A 584 -15.45 37.08 -45.42
CA SER A 584 -14.64 35.88 -45.73
C SER A 584 -14.75 35.51 -47.21
N SER A 585 -13.84 34.65 -47.69
CA SER A 585 -13.93 34.08 -49.04
C SER A 585 -15.21 33.25 -49.24
N ILE A 586 -15.75 32.67 -48.16
CA ILE A 586 -16.90 31.74 -48.15
C ILE A 586 -18.17 32.42 -47.61
N PHE A 587 -18.08 33.11 -46.47
CA PHE A 587 -19.23 33.72 -45.80
C PHE A 587 -19.38 35.21 -46.16
N LEU A 588 -20.54 35.60 -46.68
CA LEU A 588 -20.85 36.99 -47.00
C LEU A 588 -21.25 37.78 -45.74
N ARG A 589 -22.30 37.30 -45.07
CA ARG A 589 -22.89 37.96 -43.90
C ARG A 589 -23.71 36.98 -43.07
N ALA A 590 -23.85 37.27 -41.78
CA ALA A 590 -24.86 36.69 -40.91
C ALA A 590 -26.04 37.65 -40.77
N ARG A 591 -27.26 37.16 -40.99
CA ARG A 591 -28.51 37.91 -40.72
C ARG A 591 -29.15 37.32 -39.48
N LEU A 592 -29.49 38.18 -38.52
CA LEU A 592 -29.96 37.77 -37.20
C LEU A 592 -31.35 38.37 -36.97
N GLY A 593 -32.26 37.57 -36.42
CA GLY A 593 -33.62 38.01 -36.13
C GLY A 593 -34.29 37.19 -35.04
N TYR A 594 -35.05 37.86 -34.18
CA TYR A 594 -35.92 37.22 -33.20
C TYR A 594 -37.37 37.21 -33.70
N HIS A 595 -38.04 36.06 -33.60
CA HIS A 595 -39.44 35.87 -34.01
C HIS A 595 -40.31 35.77 -32.74
N PRO A 596 -40.90 36.89 -32.26
CA PRO A 596 -41.59 36.93 -30.97
C PRO A 596 -42.80 35.99 -30.90
N ASP A 597 -43.61 35.91 -31.95
CA ASP A 597 -44.83 35.09 -31.97
C ASP A 597 -44.54 33.59 -31.90
N LYS A 598 -43.40 33.18 -32.48
CA LYS A 598 -42.97 31.78 -32.56
C LYS A 598 -41.87 31.42 -31.55
N LYS A 599 -41.44 32.40 -30.74
CA LYS A 599 -40.44 32.27 -29.66
C LYS A 599 -39.14 31.58 -30.09
N PHE A 600 -38.52 32.04 -31.17
CA PHE A 600 -37.17 31.57 -31.56
C PHE A 600 -36.33 32.69 -32.16
N SER A 601 -35.01 32.60 -32.01
CA SER A 601 -34.05 33.40 -32.77
C SER A 601 -33.55 32.63 -33.98
N ARG A 602 -33.34 33.32 -35.09
CA ARG A 602 -32.79 32.76 -36.32
C ARG A 602 -31.51 33.47 -36.71
N ILE A 603 -30.51 32.69 -37.05
CA ILE A 603 -29.30 33.15 -37.72
C ILE A 603 -29.30 32.54 -39.13
N VAL A 604 -29.15 33.40 -40.14
CA VAL A 604 -28.99 33.00 -41.53
C VAL A 604 -27.60 33.40 -42.00
N LEU A 605 -26.77 32.42 -42.31
CA LEU A 605 -25.45 32.63 -42.88
C LEU A 605 -25.57 32.56 -44.40
N ASP A 606 -25.34 33.69 -45.08
CA ASP A 606 -25.34 33.78 -46.53
C ASP A 606 -23.95 33.38 -47.07
N LEU A 607 -23.91 32.39 -47.97
CA LEU A 607 -22.68 31.84 -48.55
C LEU A 607 -22.45 32.36 -49.97
N LYS A 608 -21.19 32.36 -50.43
CA LYS A 608 -20.85 32.68 -51.83
C LYS A 608 -21.06 31.52 -52.80
N THR A 609 -20.84 30.28 -52.35
CA THR A 609 -20.90 29.07 -53.17
C THR A 609 -21.48 27.88 -52.38
N PRO A 610 -22.05 26.86 -53.06
CA PRO A 610 -22.61 25.68 -52.43
C PRO A 610 -21.50 24.75 -51.96
N ILE A 611 -21.46 24.48 -50.66
CA ILE A 611 -20.37 23.71 -50.03
C ILE A 611 -20.93 22.85 -48.89
N ASN A 612 -20.29 21.69 -48.65
CA ASN A 612 -20.56 20.86 -47.48
C ASN A 612 -20.24 21.61 -46.18
N TYR A 613 -21.10 21.51 -45.18
CA TYR A 613 -20.88 22.17 -43.90
C TYR A 613 -21.05 21.19 -42.72
N LEU A 614 -20.44 21.56 -41.60
CA LEU A 614 -20.52 20.86 -40.33
C LEU A 614 -20.85 21.87 -39.24
N ILE A 615 -21.86 21.57 -38.43
CA ILE A 615 -22.21 22.36 -37.25
C ILE A 615 -21.91 21.54 -36.01
N ALA A 616 -21.13 22.10 -35.11
CA ALA A 616 -20.81 21.50 -33.82
C ALA A 616 -20.94 22.53 -32.71
N ALA A 617 -21.54 22.14 -31.58
CA ALA A 617 -21.56 22.94 -30.37
C ALA A 617 -20.45 22.47 -29.44
N LYS A 618 -19.64 23.41 -28.95
CA LYS A 618 -18.71 23.19 -27.85
C LYS A 618 -18.95 24.29 -26.83
N ASP A 619 -19.35 23.89 -25.63
CA ASP A 619 -19.62 24.80 -24.51
C ASP A 619 -20.74 25.82 -24.83
N HIS A 620 -20.40 27.10 -24.88
CA HIS A 620 -21.31 28.21 -25.18
C HIS A 620 -21.16 28.72 -26.63
N ILE A 621 -20.37 28.02 -27.45
CA ILE A 621 -20.04 28.40 -28.82
C ILE A 621 -20.54 27.33 -29.79
N ILE A 622 -21.24 27.77 -30.83
CA ILE A 622 -21.58 26.93 -31.98
C ILE A 622 -20.67 27.29 -33.13
N TYR A 623 -19.99 26.29 -33.64
CA TYR A 623 -19.09 26.37 -34.78
C TYR A 623 -19.84 25.92 -36.01
N VAL A 624 -19.88 26.78 -37.02
CA VAL A 624 -20.36 26.45 -38.35
C VAL A 624 -19.16 26.48 -39.28
N ARG A 625 -18.68 25.29 -39.62
CA ARG A 625 -17.52 25.11 -40.51
C ARG A 625 -17.99 24.67 -41.88
N VAL A 626 -17.48 25.31 -42.91
CA VAL A 626 -17.72 24.96 -44.32
C VAL A 626 -16.44 24.32 -44.85
N LYS A 627 -16.56 23.20 -45.58
CA LYS A 627 -15.44 22.33 -45.99
C LYS A 627 -15.00 22.53 -47.43
#